data_AF-A0A0D2HRU6-F1
#
_entry.id   AF-A0A0D2HRU6-F1
#
_cell.length_a   1.000
_cell.length_b   1.000
_cell.length_c   1.000
_cell.angle_alpha   90.00
_cell.angle_beta   90.00
_cell.angle_gamma   90.00
#
_symmetry.space_group_name_H-M   'P 1'
#
loop_
_entity.id
_entity.type
_entity.pdbx_description
1 polymer ?
#
loop_
_entity_poly.entity_id
_entity_poly.type
_entity_poly.pdbx_seq_one_letter_code
_entity_poly.pdbx_strand_id
1 'polypeptide(L)'
;MRLDYVPNPPTNLAPEDQEVLERVKARRGAMGLIALDLTLLHAPKIADGWNALLGAVRTKNSLPDDIREIAICRPALINRAWYEWHAHAPILLKSAGFTEEKLAVVQQLHPTSKGALDDRQWAVLRYADAMTRDVSVPQSVFDDVKAAGFSNQEVVEITATVASYNMVSRFLVALDIGEANDKAPAFAK
;
A
#
# COMPACT_ATOMS: atom_id res chain seq x y z
N MET A 1 -12.80 -10.36 11.31
CA MET A 1 -11.51 -11.02 11.08
C MET A 1 -11.76 -12.51 10.93
N ARG A 2 -11.02 -13.20 10.06
CA ARG A 2 -11.27 -14.62 9.72
C ARG A 2 -10.32 -15.62 10.41
N LEU A 3 -9.28 -15.13 11.08
CA LEU A 3 -8.32 -15.91 11.86
C LEU A 3 -8.02 -15.17 13.15
N ASP A 4 -7.91 -15.84 14.29
CA ASP A 4 -7.47 -15.18 15.53
C ASP A 4 -6.04 -14.64 15.36
N TYR A 5 -5.71 -13.53 16.01
CA TYR A 5 -4.32 -13.04 16.08
C TYR A 5 -3.46 -13.97 16.94
N VAL A 6 -2.15 -14.03 16.65
CA VAL A 6 -1.22 -14.54 17.67
C VAL A 6 -1.36 -13.72 18.95
N PRO A 7 -1.06 -14.29 20.14
CA PRO A 7 -1.04 -13.54 21.38
C PRO A 7 -0.19 -12.26 21.26
N ASN A 8 -0.53 -11.22 22.03
CA ASN A 8 0.26 -10.00 22.09
C ASN A 8 0.66 -9.70 23.56
N PRO A 9 1.92 -9.94 23.96
CA PRO A 9 3.06 -10.33 23.11
C PRO A 9 2.94 -11.78 22.59
N PRO A 10 3.51 -12.10 21.41
CA PRO A 10 3.55 -13.48 20.91
C PRO A 10 4.34 -14.38 21.87
N THR A 11 3.81 -15.57 22.11
CA THR A 11 4.40 -16.58 23.00
C THR A 11 4.70 -17.87 22.23
N ASN A 12 5.57 -18.72 22.80
CA ASN A 12 5.88 -20.06 22.28
C ASN A 12 6.49 -20.08 20.86
N LEU A 13 7.22 -19.04 20.46
CA LEU A 13 7.98 -19.03 19.20
C LEU A 13 9.24 -19.89 19.31
N ALA A 14 9.61 -20.56 18.22
CA ALA A 14 10.92 -21.18 18.08
C ALA A 14 12.02 -20.09 18.13
N PRO A 15 13.27 -20.43 18.53
CA PRO A 15 14.35 -19.44 18.62
C PRO A 15 14.57 -18.64 17.33
N GLU A 16 14.52 -19.30 16.17
CA GLU A 16 14.66 -18.65 14.86
C GLU A 16 13.53 -17.65 14.55
N ASP A 17 12.33 -17.90 15.04
CA ASP A 17 11.16 -17.03 14.84
C ASP A 17 11.15 -15.85 15.82
N GLN A 18 11.81 -16.00 16.98
CA GLN A 18 11.99 -14.90 17.93
C GLN A 18 12.76 -13.73 17.31
N GLU A 19 13.77 -14.02 16.49
CA GLU A 19 14.53 -12.98 15.80
C GLU A 19 13.67 -12.20 14.80
N VAL A 20 12.74 -12.88 14.11
CA VAL A 20 11.77 -12.22 13.23
C VAL A 20 10.89 -11.28 14.03
N LEU A 21 10.35 -11.74 15.18
CA LEU A 21 9.54 -10.91 16.05
C LEU A 21 10.27 -9.63 16.48
N GLU A 22 11.54 -9.73 16.86
CA GLU A 22 12.34 -8.57 17.25
C GLU A 22 12.56 -7.61 16.07
N ARG A 23 12.77 -8.11 14.84
CA ARG A 23 12.82 -7.25 13.64
C ARG A 23 11.50 -6.52 13.38
N VAL A 24 10.36 -7.20 13.55
CA VAL A 24 9.03 -6.59 13.41
C VAL A 24 8.83 -5.48 14.44
N LYS A 25 9.15 -5.75 15.71
CA LYS A 25 9.07 -4.78 16.81
C LYS A 25 9.97 -3.58 16.57
N ALA A 26 11.23 -3.81 16.19
CA ALA A 26 12.19 -2.74 15.92
C ALA A 26 11.69 -1.78 14.83
N ARG A 27 11.10 -2.33 13.75
CA ARG A 27 10.49 -1.52 12.68
C ARG A 27 9.29 -0.69 13.18
N ARG A 28 8.49 -1.22 14.10
CA ARG A 28 7.29 -0.53 14.63
C ARG A 28 7.61 0.48 15.72
N GLY A 29 8.69 0.28 16.47
CA GLY A 29 9.08 1.14 17.58
C GLY A 29 7.95 1.30 18.59
N ALA A 30 7.73 2.54 19.06
CA ALA A 30 6.74 2.86 20.09
C ALA A 30 5.28 2.58 19.68
N MET A 31 5.00 2.42 18.37
CA MET A 31 3.64 2.08 17.89
C MET A 31 3.23 0.65 18.28
N GLY A 32 4.19 -0.25 18.53
CA GLY A 32 3.92 -1.65 18.83
C GLY A 32 3.41 -2.45 17.61
N LEU A 33 3.12 -3.73 17.84
CA LEU A 33 2.62 -4.63 16.80
C LEU A 33 1.17 -4.25 16.44
N ILE A 34 0.89 -4.18 15.14
CA ILE A 34 -0.47 -3.95 14.63
C ILE A 34 -1.14 -5.26 14.21
N ALA A 35 -2.44 -5.22 13.93
CA ALA A 35 -3.23 -6.37 13.47
C ALA A 35 -2.57 -7.17 12.33
N LEU A 36 -2.02 -6.48 11.32
CA LEU A 36 -1.29 -7.14 10.22
C LEU A 36 -0.05 -7.88 10.72
N ASP A 37 0.70 -7.30 11.65
CA ASP A 37 1.91 -7.94 12.18
C ASP A 37 1.56 -9.20 12.98
N LEU A 38 0.54 -9.11 13.83
CA LEU A 38 0.06 -10.25 14.63
C LEU A 38 -0.50 -11.37 13.75
N THR A 39 -1.05 -11.04 12.58
CA THR A 39 -1.50 -12.09 11.64
C THR A 39 -0.33 -12.72 10.89
N LEU A 40 0.62 -11.91 10.40
CA LEU A 40 1.80 -12.42 9.70
C LEU A 40 2.66 -13.32 10.60
N LEU A 41 2.70 -13.07 11.91
CA LEU A 41 3.46 -13.85 12.87
C LEU A 41 2.94 -15.29 13.10
N HIS A 42 1.77 -15.66 12.54
CA HIS A 42 1.42 -17.08 12.37
C HIS A 42 2.36 -17.82 11.41
N ALA A 43 3.04 -17.09 10.52
CA ALA A 43 4.04 -17.60 9.59
C ALA A 43 5.29 -16.70 9.62
N PRO A 44 6.15 -16.78 10.64
CA PRO A 44 7.25 -15.83 10.85
C PRO A 44 8.19 -15.68 9.65
N LYS A 45 8.51 -16.76 8.94
CA LYS A 45 9.35 -16.69 7.71
C LYS A 45 8.71 -15.83 6.61
N ILE A 46 7.38 -15.87 6.47
CA ILE A 46 6.64 -14.97 5.57
C ILE A 46 6.67 -13.54 6.12
N ALA A 47 6.47 -13.35 7.43
CA ALA A 47 6.54 -12.03 8.06
C ALA A 47 7.89 -11.34 7.84
N ASP A 48 8.99 -12.10 7.87
CA ASP A 48 10.33 -11.56 7.66
C ASP A 48 10.56 -11.07 6.23
N GLY A 49 10.23 -11.90 5.24
CA GLY A 49 10.30 -11.52 3.82
C GLY A 49 9.37 -10.34 3.50
N TRP A 50 8.16 -10.34 4.06
CA TRP A 50 7.22 -9.24 3.96
C TRP A 50 7.80 -7.93 4.49
N ASN A 51 8.44 -7.97 5.66
CA ASN A 51 9.09 -6.81 6.26
C ASN A 51 10.23 -6.26 5.41
N ALA A 52 11.05 -7.15 4.84
CA ALA A 52 12.17 -6.76 4.00
C ALA A 52 11.69 -6.05 2.73
N LEU A 53 10.76 -6.67 1.98
CA LEU A 53 10.20 -6.10 0.76
C LEU A 53 9.47 -4.78 1.04
N LEU A 54 8.56 -4.75 2.02
CA LEU A 54 7.75 -3.56 2.29
C LEU A 54 8.56 -2.45 2.97
N GLY A 55 9.70 -2.78 3.58
CA GLY A 55 10.69 -1.81 4.02
C GLY A 55 11.32 -1.10 2.82
N ALA A 56 11.74 -1.85 1.79
CA ALA A 56 12.29 -1.26 0.57
C ALA A 56 11.25 -0.37 -0.15
N VAL A 57 10.04 -0.90 -0.34
CA VAL A 57 8.94 -0.20 -1.02
C VAL A 57 8.50 1.08 -0.29
N ARG A 58 8.61 1.16 1.04
CA ARG A 58 8.15 2.36 1.78
C ARG A 58 9.25 3.37 2.12
N THR A 59 10.47 2.92 2.40
CA THR A 59 11.48 3.78 3.01
C THR A 59 12.86 3.72 2.38
N LYS A 60 13.11 2.83 1.41
CA LYS A 60 14.42 2.68 0.74
C LYS A 60 14.28 2.77 -0.78
N ASN A 61 13.56 3.78 -1.26
CA ASN A 61 13.34 4.07 -2.67
C ASN A 61 13.50 5.58 -2.95
N SER A 62 13.45 5.94 -4.23
CA SER A 62 13.62 7.33 -4.69
C SER A 62 12.30 8.09 -4.90
N LEU A 63 11.15 7.43 -4.74
CA LEU A 63 9.85 8.04 -5.00
C LEU A 63 9.49 9.11 -3.97
N PRO A 64 9.02 10.30 -4.41
CA PRO A 64 8.35 11.26 -3.55
C PRO A 64 7.14 10.64 -2.83
N ASP A 65 6.85 11.13 -1.63
CA ASP A 65 5.79 10.56 -0.78
C ASP A 65 4.42 10.56 -1.47
N ASP A 66 4.05 11.63 -2.17
CA ASP A 66 2.76 11.71 -2.86
C ASP A 66 2.64 10.69 -4.00
N ILE A 67 3.70 10.51 -4.79
CA ILE A 67 3.78 9.50 -5.85
C ILE A 67 3.67 8.09 -5.27
N ARG A 68 4.44 7.79 -4.24
CA ARG A 68 4.42 6.49 -3.58
C ARG A 68 3.06 6.22 -2.97
N GLU A 69 2.49 7.15 -2.23
CA GLU A 69 1.22 6.96 -1.54
C GLU A 69 0.02 6.94 -2.50
N ILE A 70 0.08 7.59 -3.67
CA ILE A 70 -0.90 7.35 -4.75
C ILE A 70 -0.81 5.89 -5.23
N ALA A 71 0.40 5.39 -5.54
CA ALA A 71 0.61 4.01 -5.98
C ALA A 71 0.14 2.96 -4.95
N ILE A 72 0.00 3.34 -3.68
CA ILE A 72 -0.54 2.53 -2.59
C ILE A 72 -2.07 2.67 -2.49
N CYS A 73 -2.57 3.90 -2.46
CA CYS A 73 -3.99 4.16 -2.24
C CYS A 73 -4.88 3.65 -3.39
N ARG A 74 -4.35 3.58 -4.63
CA ARG A 74 -5.12 3.12 -5.78
C ARG A 74 -5.48 1.62 -5.70
N PRO A 75 -4.53 0.68 -5.49
CA PRO A 75 -4.87 -0.71 -5.17
C PRO A 75 -5.82 -0.84 -3.97
N ALA A 76 -5.59 -0.08 -2.88
CA ALA A 76 -6.44 -0.11 -1.70
C ALA A 76 -7.91 0.21 -2.02
N LEU A 77 -8.16 1.27 -2.79
CA LEU A 77 -9.50 1.68 -3.20
C LEU A 77 -10.16 0.64 -4.10
N ILE A 78 -9.46 0.22 -5.16
CA ILE A 78 -10.01 -0.68 -6.18
C ILE A 78 -10.35 -2.05 -5.59
N ASN A 79 -9.45 -2.57 -4.75
CA ASN A 79 -9.62 -3.88 -4.12
C ASN A 79 -10.48 -3.80 -2.84
N ARG A 80 -10.96 -2.61 -2.46
CA ARG A 80 -11.74 -2.37 -1.23
C ARG A 80 -10.98 -2.80 0.04
N ALA A 81 -9.66 -2.67 0.03
CA ALA A 81 -8.80 -2.98 1.17
C ALA A 81 -8.78 -1.80 2.15
N TRP A 82 -9.84 -1.67 2.93
CA TRP A 82 -10.03 -0.49 3.78
C TRP A 82 -8.99 -0.37 4.89
N TYR A 83 -8.44 -1.47 5.41
CA TYR A 83 -7.33 -1.42 6.37
C TYR A 83 -6.13 -0.65 5.79
N GLU A 84 -5.79 -0.94 4.53
CA GLU A 84 -4.72 -0.27 3.78
C GLU A 84 -5.08 1.20 3.52
N TRP A 85 -6.28 1.46 3.02
CA TRP A 85 -6.75 2.81 2.73
C TRP A 85 -6.68 3.73 3.97
N HIS A 86 -7.19 3.28 5.12
CA HIS A 86 -7.18 4.07 6.36
C HIS A 86 -5.77 4.33 6.89
N ALA A 87 -4.81 3.45 6.61
CA ALA A 87 -3.42 3.65 6.98
C ALA A 87 -2.72 4.67 6.07
N HIS A 88 -3.02 4.64 4.78
CA HIS A 88 -2.22 5.34 3.76
C HIS A 88 -2.81 6.66 3.26
N ALA A 89 -4.15 6.79 3.15
CA ALA A 89 -4.76 8.04 2.72
C ALA A 89 -4.40 9.26 3.61
N PRO A 90 -4.29 9.13 4.96
CA PRO A 90 -3.81 10.22 5.80
C PRO A 90 -2.34 10.58 5.57
N ILE A 91 -1.51 9.63 5.12
CA ILE A 91 -0.10 9.88 4.79
C ILE A 91 -0.02 10.66 3.48
N LEU A 92 -0.77 10.23 2.47
CA LEU A 92 -0.89 10.94 1.19
C LEU A 92 -1.33 12.41 1.39
N LEU A 93 -2.35 12.64 2.21
CA LEU A 93 -2.84 14.00 2.48
C LEU A 93 -1.81 14.88 3.20
N LYS A 94 -0.88 14.29 3.95
CA LYS A 94 0.20 15.00 4.64
C LYS A 94 1.42 15.24 3.75
N SER A 95 1.48 14.66 2.55
CA SER A 95 2.58 14.89 1.62
C SER A 95 2.67 16.37 1.24
N ALA A 96 3.89 16.88 1.10
CA ALA A 96 4.12 18.30 0.84
C ALA A 96 3.45 18.74 -0.47
N GLY A 97 2.60 19.78 -0.41
CA GLY A 97 1.87 20.30 -1.57
C GLY A 97 0.74 19.40 -2.08
N PHE A 98 0.35 18.37 -1.32
CA PHE A 98 -0.86 17.59 -1.58
C PHE A 98 -2.07 18.24 -0.90
N THR A 99 -3.22 18.22 -1.56
CA THR A 99 -4.42 18.93 -1.10
C THR A 99 -5.64 18.01 -1.09
N GLU A 100 -6.72 18.44 -0.42
CA GLU A 100 -7.98 17.70 -0.42
C GLU A 100 -8.59 17.60 -1.82
N GLU A 101 -8.43 18.61 -2.69
CA GLU A 101 -8.90 18.55 -4.08
C GLU A 101 -8.17 17.47 -4.88
N LYS A 102 -6.87 17.29 -4.64
CA LYS A 102 -6.09 16.19 -5.22
C LYS A 102 -6.57 14.84 -4.68
N LEU A 103 -6.79 14.73 -3.37
CA LEU A 103 -7.31 13.51 -2.74
C LEU A 103 -8.69 13.14 -3.29
N ALA A 104 -9.55 14.12 -3.57
CA ALA A 104 -10.86 13.90 -4.17
C ALA A 104 -10.77 13.24 -5.55
N VAL A 105 -9.72 13.50 -6.34
CA VAL A 105 -9.46 12.76 -7.59
C VAL A 105 -9.02 11.32 -7.28
N VAL A 106 -8.11 11.14 -6.32
CA VAL A 106 -7.64 9.81 -5.86
C VAL A 106 -8.75 8.97 -5.22
N GLN A 107 -9.84 9.57 -4.77
CA GLN A 107 -11.01 8.86 -4.22
C GLN A 107 -11.99 8.35 -5.30
N GLN A 108 -11.87 8.82 -6.54
CA GLN A 108 -12.73 8.38 -7.62
C GLN A 108 -12.35 6.96 -8.07
N LEU A 109 -13.33 6.08 -8.17
CA LEU A 109 -13.12 4.70 -8.63
C LEU A 109 -12.75 4.65 -10.13
N HIS A 110 -13.28 5.60 -10.91
CA HIS A 110 -13.07 5.73 -12.36
C HIS A 110 -12.86 7.22 -12.74
N PRO A 111 -11.72 7.83 -12.37
CA PRO A 111 -11.46 9.22 -12.71
C PRO A 111 -11.27 9.36 -14.23
N THR A 112 -11.97 10.32 -14.84
CA THR A 112 -11.89 10.58 -16.29
C THR A 112 -11.00 11.78 -16.64
N SER A 113 -10.53 12.51 -15.63
CA SER A 113 -9.68 13.69 -15.78
C SER A 113 -8.71 13.79 -14.60
N LYS A 114 -7.54 14.40 -14.84
CA LYS A 114 -6.53 14.63 -13.80
C LYS A 114 -7.00 15.56 -12.69
N GLY A 115 -7.98 16.44 -12.98
CA GLY A 115 -8.45 17.43 -12.02
C GLY A 115 -7.31 18.28 -11.46
N ALA A 116 -7.16 18.29 -10.13
CA ALA A 116 -6.12 19.03 -9.42
C ALA A 116 -4.74 18.33 -9.39
N LEU A 117 -4.64 17.09 -9.87
CA LEU A 117 -3.37 16.35 -9.91
C LEU A 117 -2.43 16.96 -10.95
N ASP A 118 -1.13 16.97 -10.63
CA ASP A 118 -0.11 17.22 -11.63
C ASP A 118 0.10 16.01 -12.57
N ASP A 119 0.93 16.18 -13.60
CA ASP A 119 1.10 15.16 -14.63
C ASP A 119 1.78 13.88 -14.08
N ARG A 120 2.66 14.00 -13.08
CA ARG A 120 3.32 12.85 -12.45
C ARG A 120 2.34 12.05 -11.59
N GLN A 121 1.56 12.74 -10.77
CA GLN A 121 0.51 12.16 -9.92
C GLN A 121 -0.56 11.47 -10.78
N TRP A 122 -0.98 12.11 -11.87
CA TRP A 122 -1.98 11.53 -12.78
C TRP A 122 -1.47 10.30 -13.52
N ALA A 123 -0.24 10.33 -14.03
CA ALA A 123 0.36 9.18 -14.72
C ALA A 123 0.44 7.96 -13.79
N VAL A 124 0.88 8.16 -12.54
CA VAL A 124 0.98 7.09 -11.54
C VAL A 124 -0.39 6.55 -11.14
N LEU A 125 -1.39 7.42 -10.98
CA LEU A 125 -2.76 7.00 -10.73
C LEU A 125 -3.26 6.06 -11.83
N ARG A 126 -3.16 6.49 -13.09
CA ARG A 126 -3.63 5.71 -14.24
C ARG A 126 -2.87 4.39 -14.39
N TYR A 127 -1.56 4.42 -14.16
CA TYR A 127 -0.72 3.24 -14.19
C TYR A 127 -1.12 2.23 -13.10
N ALA A 128 -1.32 2.71 -11.87
CA ALA A 128 -1.74 1.87 -10.75
C ALA A 128 -3.14 1.26 -10.98
N ASP A 129 -4.07 2.03 -11.55
CA ASP A 129 -5.40 1.54 -11.90
C ASP A 129 -5.34 0.42 -12.95
N ALA A 130 -4.59 0.62 -14.03
CA ALA A 130 -4.45 -0.38 -15.11
C ALA A 130 -3.78 -1.66 -14.60
N MET A 131 -2.68 -1.55 -13.85
CA MET A 131 -2.01 -2.71 -13.23
C MET A 131 -2.92 -3.48 -12.28
N THR A 132 -3.81 -2.79 -11.57
CA THR A 132 -4.67 -3.41 -10.55
C THR A 132 -5.89 -4.10 -11.17
N ARG A 133 -6.54 -3.46 -12.16
CA ARG A 133 -7.77 -3.98 -12.78
C ARG A 133 -7.49 -4.95 -13.91
N ASP A 134 -6.58 -4.58 -14.80
CA ASP A 134 -6.40 -5.24 -16.08
C ASP A 134 -5.14 -6.10 -16.11
N VAL A 135 -4.22 -5.90 -15.15
CA VAL A 135 -2.89 -6.52 -15.02
C VAL A 135 -1.94 -6.12 -16.15
N SER A 136 -2.39 -6.24 -17.40
CA SER A 136 -1.70 -5.73 -18.57
C SER A 136 -1.88 -4.21 -18.66
N VAL A 137 -0.79 -3.47 -18.50
CA VAL A 137 -0.80 -2.02 -18.68
C VAL A 137 -0.77 -1.69 -20.17
N PRO A 138 -1.76 -0.94 -20.70
CA PRO A 138 -1.71 -0.47 -22.08
C PRO A 138 -0.44 0.37 -22.35
N GLN A 139 0.17 0.21 -23.52
CA GLN A 139 1.40 0.93 -23.87
C GLN A 139 1.26 2.45 -23.71
N SER A 140 0.11 3.02 -24.10
CA SER A 140 -0.17 4.45 -23.94
C SER A 140 -0.14 4.91 -22.47
N VAL A 141 -0.56 4.07 -21.52
CA VAL A 141 -0.48 4.39 -20.08
C VAL A 141 0.97 4.32 -19.61
N PHE A 142 1.75 3.36 -20.09
CA PHE A 142 3.18 3.28 -19.78
C PHE A 142 3.96 4.48 -20.36
N ASP A 143 3.64 4.88 -21.59
CA ASP A 143 4.24 6.03 -22.26
C ASP A 143 3.95 7.33 -21.49
N ASP A 144 2.75 7.48 -20.91
CA ASP A 144 2.42 8.63 -20.05
C ASP A 144 3.31 8.69 -18.80
N VAL A 145 3.65 7.55 -18.19
CA VAL A 145 4.63 7.49 -17.08
C VAL A 145 6.01 7.94 -17.56
N LYS A 146 6.45 7.51 -18.74
CA LYS A 146 7.74 7.97 -19.30
C LYS A 146 7.71 9.46 -19.64
N ALA A 147 6.63 9.97 -20.21
CA ALA A 147 6.44 11.37 -20.57
C ALA A 147 6.38 12.29 -19.35
N ALA A 148 5.86 11.79 -18.22
CA ALA A 148 5.87 12.50 -16.94
C ALA A 148 7.27 12.64 -16.31
N GLY A 149 8.31 12.11 -16.97
CA GLY A 149 9.72 12.33 -16.59
C GLY A 149 10.28 11.34 -15.58
N PHE A 150 9.60 10.21 -15.33
CA PHE A 150 10.12 9.18 -14.44
C PHE A 150 11.33 8.44 -15.06
N SER A 151 12.41 8.38 -14.28
CA SER A 151 13.59 7.57 -14.57
C SER A 151 13.25 6.08 -14.61
N ASN A 152 14.12 5.26 -15.19
CA ASN A 152 13.90 3.81 -15.22
C ASN A 152 13.85 3.19 -13.81
N GLN A 153 14.64 3.74 -12.87
CA GLN A 153 14.58 3.32 -11.47
C GLN A 153 13.20 3.64 -10.87
N GLU A 154 12.71 4.87 -11.01
CA GLU A 154 11.40 5.26 -10.47
C GLU A 154 10.27 4.44 -11.11
N VAL A 155 10.33 4.14 -12.40
CA VAL A 155 9.34 3.27 -13.07
C VAL A 155 9.30 1.87 -12.44
N VAL A 156 10.46 1.28 -12.15
CA VAL A 156 10.54 -0.02 -11.46
C VAL A 156 10.01 0.10 -10.04
N GLU A 157 10.35 1.17 -9.31
CA GLU A 157 9.87 1.40 -7.95
C GLU A 157 8.35 1.64 -7.88
N ILE A 158 7.77 2.38 -8.82
CA ILE A 158 6.32 2.56 -8.96
C ILE A 158 5.66 1.20 -9.20
N THR A 159 6.18 0.44 -10.17
CA THR A 159 5.65 -0.88 -10.52
C THR A 159 5.71 -1.85 -9.35
N ALA A 160 6.85 -1.90 -8.64
CA ALA A 160 7.02 -2.72 -7.46
C ALA A 160 6.11 -2.29 -6.31
N THR A 161 5.86 -0.99 -6.14
CA THR A 161 4.93 -0.45 -5.14
C THR A 161 3.50 -0.90 -5.45
N VAL A 162 3.01 -0.67 -6.67
CA VAL A 162 1.66 -1.08 -7.08
C VAL A 162 1.47 -2.59 -6.96
N ALA A 163 2.45 -3.39 -7.40
CA ALA A 163 2.41 -4.84 -7.29
C ALA A 163 2.39 -5.31 -5.82
N SER A 164 3.25 -4.71 -4.99
CA SER A 164 3.30 -5.03 -3.56
C SER A 164 1.97 -4.73 -2.88
N TYR A 165 1.35 -3.58 -3.15
CA TYR A 165 0.08 -3.23 -2.51
C TYR A 165 -1.12 -3.96 -3.13
N ASN A 166 -1.00 -4.49 -4.35
CA ASN A 166 -1.90 -5.51 -4.85
C ASN A 166 -1.79 -6.84 -4.07
N MET A 167 -0.59 -7.24 -3.66
CA MET A 167 -0.39 -8.39 -2.75
C MET A 167 -0.93 -8.07 -1.34
N VAL A 168 -0.62 -6.91 -0.79
CA VAL A 168 -1.08 -6.47 0.54
C VAL A 168 -2.61 -6.45 0.61
N SER A 169 -3.26 -5.73 -0.31
CA SER A 169 -4.72 -5.62 -0.34
C SER A 169 -5.40 -6.99 -0.42
N ARG A 170 -4.90 -7.92 -1.25
CA ARG A 170 -5.44 -9.29 -1.32
C ARG A 170 -5.31 -10.03 0.00
N PHE A 171 -4.17 -9.91 0.68
CA PHE A 171 -3.96 -10.52 2.00
C PHE A 171 -4.90 -9.92 3.06
N LEU A 172 -4.99 -8.59 3.11
CA LEU A 172 -5.82 -7.85 4.07
C LEU A 172 -7.31 -8.21 3.93
N VAL A 173 -7.82 -8.18 2.69
CA VAL A 173 -9.23 -8.44 2.41
C VAL A 173 -9.58 -9.92 2.61
N ALA A 174 -8.71 -10.83 2.16
CA ALA A 174 -8.95 -12.27 2.28
C ALA A 174 -9.07 -12.72 3.74
N LEU A 175 -8.31 -12.11 4.65
CA LEU A 175 -8.28 -12.45 6.08
C LEU A 175 -9.11 -11.50 6.96
N ASP A 176 -9.68 -10.45 6.37
CA ASP A 176 -10.43 -9.39 7.08
C ASP A 176 -9.63 -8.82 8.27
N ILE A 177 -8.38 -8.43 7.97
CA ILE A 177 -7.44 -7.90 8.96
C ILE A 177 -8.01 -6.63 9.59
N GLY A 178 -8.04 -6.57 10.92
CA GLY A 178 -8.62 -5.45 11.66
C GLY A 178 -10.13 -5.27 11.48
N GLU A 179 -10.85 -6.33 11.08
CA GLU A 179 -12.30 -6.30 10.83
C GLU A 179 -12.67 -5.16 9.87
N ALA A 180 -11.83 -4.95 8.85
CA ALA A 180 -11.88 -3.74 8.06
C ALA A 180 -12.77 -3.85 6.81
N ASN A 181 -13.17 -5.05 6.39
CA ASN A 181 -13.89 -5.24 5.13
C ASN A 181 -15.21 -4.44 5.05
N ASP A 182 -15.91 -4.29 6.18
CA ASP A 182 -17.16 -3.52 6.25
C ASP A 182 -16.97 -2.06 6.69
N LYS A 183 -15.72 -1.63 6.90
CA LYS A 183 -15.38 -0.27 7.34
C LYS A 183 -15.12 0.66 6.16
N ALA A 184 -15.92 0.58 5.11
CA ALA A 184 -15.76 1.45 3.94
C ALA A 184 -15.85 2.94 4.36
N PRO A 185 -14.96 3.82 3.86
CA PRO A 185 -15.03 5.24 4.13
C PRO A 185 -16.31 5.83 3.51
N ALA A 186 -16.78 6.95 4.03
CA ALA A 186 -18.07 7.52 3.65
C ALA A 186 -18.21 7.82 2.14
N PHE A 187 -17.11 8.22 1.47
CA PHE A 187 -17.11 8.50 0.03
C PHE A 187 -17.24 7.24 -0.84
N ALA A 188 -17.03 6.04 -0.28
CA ALA A 188 -17.02 4.77 -1.00
C ALA A 188 -18.24 3.87 -0.66
N LYS A 189 -19.22 4.42 0.07
CA LYS A 189 -20.47 3.73 0.39
C LYS A 189 -21.50 3.89 -0.71
#